data_AF-A0A7X6QG07-F1
#
_entry.id   AF-A0A7X6QG07-F1
#
_cell.length_a   1.000
_cell.length_b   1.000
_cell.length_c   1.000
_cell.angle_alpha   90.00
_cell.angle_beta   90.00
_cell.angle_gamma   90.00
#
_symmetry.space_group_name_H-M   'P 1'
#
loop_
_entity.id
_entity.type
_entity.pdbx_description
1 polymer ?
#
loop_
_entity_poly.entity_id
_entity_poly.type
_entity_poly.pdbx_seq_one_letter_code
_entity_poly.pdbx_strand_id
1 'polypeptide(L)' 'IVDGRMEKYFQEACLMEQSYIRDDSMTCEQLIKELIAKIGENIKVRRFVRYEMGEGLEKRSEDFAEEVAAQLKK' A
#
# COMPACT_ATOMS: atom_id res chain seq x y z
N ILE A 1 -20.04 -11.49 11.62
CA ILE A 1 -19.10 -11.89 10.54
C ILE A 1 -18.85 -10.72 9.58
N VAL A 2 -19.90 -10.04 9.13
CA VAL A 2 -19.76 -8.88 8.21
C VAL A 2 -19.02 -7.72 8.88
N ASP A 3 -19.38 -7.35 10.11
CA ASP A 3 -18.76 -6.20 10.80
C ASP A 3 -17.25 -6.37 11.02
N GLY A 4 -16.81 -7.53 11.53
CA GLY A 4 -15.37 -7.79 11.69
C GLY A 4 -14.59 -7.85 10.38
N ARG A 5 -15.24 -8.22 9.27
CA ARG A 5 -14.62 -8.15 7.94
C ARG A 5 -14.51 -6.69 7.46
N MET A 6 -15.49 -5.84 7.80
CA MET A 6 -15.44 -4.42 7.51
C MET A 6 -14.36 -3.71 8.32
N GLU A 7 -14.24 -4.00 9.62
CA GLU A 7 -13.17 -3.45 10.47
C GLU A 7 -11.79 -3.81 9.93
N LYS A 8 -11.58 -5.07 9.55
CA LYS A 8 -10.31 -5.49 8.92
C LYS A 8 -10.04 -4.76 7.60
N TYR A 9 -11.07 -4.56 6.78
CA TYR A 9 -10.93 -3.81 5.54
C TYR A 9 -10.49 -2.36 5.79
N PHE A 10 -11.06 -1.69 6.80
CA PHE A 10 -10.65 -0.33 7.15
C PHE A 10 -9.20 -0.27 7.64
N GLN A 11 -8.77 -1.23 8.46
CA GLN A 11 -7.36 -1.34 8.89
C GLN A 11 -6.38 -1.53 7.73
N GLU A 12 -6.78 -2.21 6.66
CA GLU A 12 -5.92 -2.47 5.50
C GLU A 12 -6.00 -1.37 4.43
N ALA A 13 -7.15 -0.71 4.26
CA ALA A 13 -7.39 0.23 3.16
C ALA A 13 -7.35 1.72 3.56
N CYS A 14 -7.59 2.05 4.84
CA CYS A 14 -7.62 3.44 5.29
C CYS A 14 -6.28 3.84 5.92
N LEU A 15 -5.58 4.80 5.31
CA LEU A 15 -4.27 5.29 5.77
C LEU A 15 -4.21 5.61 7.26
N MET A 16 -5.28 6.18 7.84
CA MET A 16 -5.32 6.59 9.24
C MET A 16 -5.39 5.39 10.20
N GLU A 17 -6.02 4.30 9.78
CA GLU A 17 -6.24 3.09 10.59
C GLU A 17 -5.14 2.04 10.39
N GLN A 18 -4.34 2.17 9.33
CA GLN A 18 -3.19 1.32 9.07
C GLN A 18 -2.15 1.43 10.20
N SER A 19 -1.55 0.28 10.52
CA SER A 19 -0.34 0.21 11.35
C SER A 19 0.80 1.00 10.70
N TYR A 20 1.58 1.69 11.52
CA TYR A 20 2.67 2.51 11.05
C TYR A 20 3.87 1.65 10.64
N ILE A 21 4.36 1.83 9.41
CA ILE A 21 5.42 1.00 8.79
C ILE A 21 6.71 0.89 9.63
N ARG A 22 7.02 1.88 10.48
CA ARG A 22 8.22 1.84 11.33
C ARG A 22 7.95 1.34 12.75
N ASP A 23 6.69 1.27 13.15
CA ASP A 23 6.26 0.79 14.46
C ASP A 23 4.83 0.24 14.37
N ASP A 24 4.73 -1.09 14.25
CA ASP A 24 3.46 -1.79 14.08
C ASP A 24 2.57 -1.75 15.34
N SER A 25 3.09 -1.24 16.48
CA SER A 25 2.32 -1.10 17.72
C SER A 25 1.34 0.06 17.70
N MET A 26 1.48 0.98 16.75
CA MET A 26 0.64 2.17 16.64
C MET A 26 0.09 2.37 15.22
N THR A 27 -1.04 3.06 15.13
CA THR A 27 -1.63 3.46 13.85
C THR A 27 -1.09 4.81 13.38
N CYS A 28 -1.22 5.11 12.09
CA CYS A 28 -0.88 6.43 11.55
C CYS A 28 -1.65 7.57 12.23
N GLU A 29 -2.90 7.35 12.65
CA GLU A 29 -3.67 8.34 13.41
C GLU A 29 -3.04 8.62 14.78
N GLN A 30 -2.59 7.59 15.51
CA GLN A 30 -1.94 7.74 16.80
C GLN A 30 -0.62 8.50 16.66
N LEU A 31 0.17 8.17 15.64
CA LEU A 31 1.39 8.91 15.31
C LEU A 31 1.12 10.40 15.08
N ILE A 32 0.09 10.73 14.31
CA ILE A 32 -0.29 12.13 14.05
C ILE A 32 -0.68 12.83 15.36
N LYS A 33 -1.47 12.19 16.23
CA LYS A 33 -1.85 12.74 17.54
C LYS A 33 -0.64 13.01 18.43
N GLU A 34 0.33 12.09 18.48
CA GLU A 34 1.56 12.29 19.23
C GLU A 34 2.39 13.46 18.69
N LEU A 35 2.48 13.58 17.36
CA LEU A 35 3.22 14.68 16.73
C LEU A 35 2.54 16.03 16.97
N ILE A 36 1.20 16.08 16.94
CA ILE A 36 0.44 17.28 17.31
C ILE A 36 0.74 17.69 18.75
N ALA A 37 0.77 16.73 19.68
CA ALA A 37 1.09 17.00 21.08
C ALA A 37 2.54 17.48 21.28
N LYS A 38 3.50 16.97 20.50
CA LYS A 38 4.92 17.35 20.57
C LYS A 38 5.21 18.71 19.94
N ILE A 39 4.57 19.01 18.80
CA ILE A 39 4.84 20.22 17.99
C ILE A 39 3.95 21.39 18.43
N GLY A 40 2.76 21.11 18.94
CA GLY A 40 1.77 22.13 19.32
C GLY A 40 0.96 22.69 18.14
N GLU A 41 1.13 22.12 16.94
CA GLU A 41 0.42 22.51 15.73
C GLU A 41 -0.49 21.38 15.23
N ASN A 42 -1.58 21.76 14.56
CA ASN A 42 -2.54 20.79 14.03
C ASN A 42 -2.05 20.19 12.71
N ILE A 43 -1.93 18.85 12.67
CA ILE A 43 -1.50 18.09 11.50
C ILE A 43 -2.72 17.35 10.92
N LYS A 44 -3.01 17.57 9.63
CA LYS A 44 -4.12 16.91 8.95
C LYS A 44 -3.71 16.44 7.55
N VAL A 45 -3.86 15.13 7.31
CA VAL A 45 -3.74 14.56 5.97
C VAL A 45 -5.02 14.88 5.19
N ARG A 46 -4.90 15.63 4.08
CA ARG A 46 -6.06 15.99 3.23
C ARG A 46 -6.23 15.06 2.04
N ARG A 47 -5.16 14.84 1.27
CA ARG A 47 -5.13 14.01 0.07
C ARG A 47 -3.74 13.40 -0.06
N PHE A 48 -3.67 12.17 -0.54
CA PHE A 48 -2.44 11.49 -0.92
C PHE A 48 -2.69 10.72 -2.22
N VAL A 49 -1.63 10.46 -2.98
CA VAL A 49 -1.66 9.61 -4.17
C VAL A 49 -0.41 8.75 -4.11
N ARG A 50 -0.59 7.44 -4.33
CA ARG A 50 0.52 6.48 -4.48
C ARG A 50 0.64 6.16 -5.96
N TYR A 51 1.80 6.44 -6.55
CA TYR A 51 2.11 6.03 -7.91
C TYR A 51 2.94 4.75 -7.87
N GLU A 52 2.59 3.78 -8.70
CA GLU A 52 3.39 2.57 -8.91
C GLU A 52 3.73 2.42 -10.40
N MET A 53 4.98 2.10 -10.69
CA MET A 53 5.41 1.93 -12.08
C MET A 53 4.74 0.69 -12.68
N GLY A 54 3.98 0.87 -13.76
CA GLY A 54 3.24 -0.20 -14.41
C GLY A 54 1.90 -0.53 -13.75
N GLU A 55 1.37 0.35 -12.89
CA GLU A 55 0.02 0.24 -12.37
C GLU A 55 -0.99 0.15 -13.52
N GLY A 56 -1.78 -0.94 -13.55
CA GLY A 56 -2.77 -1.20 -14.60
C GLY A 56 -2.21 -1.75 -15.93
N LEU A 57 -0.91 -2.00 -16.04
CA LEU A 57 -0.33 -2.69 -17.21
C LEU A 57 -0.34 -4.20 -17.00
N GLU A 58 -0.87 -4.95 -17.97
CA GLU A 58 -0.69 -6.40 -18.02
C GLU A 58 0.80 -6.71 -18.26
N LYS A 59 1.43 -7.39 -17.30
CA LYS A 59 2.79 -7.90 -17.48
C LYS A 59 2.77 -8.90 -18.64
N ARG A 60 3.48 -8.59 -19.72
CA ARG A 60 3.79 -9.57 -20.76
C ARG A 60 4.63 -10.68 -20.12
N SER A 61 4.07 -11.89 -20.04
CA SER A 61 4.84 -13.10 -19.77
C SER A 61 5.29 -13.66 -21.11
N GLU A 62 6.51 -13.34 -21.52
CA GLU A 62 7.16 -14.01 -22.65
C GLU A 62 7.86 -15.24 -22.07
N ASP A 63 7.40 -16.44 -22.47
CA ASP A 63 8.05 -17.69 -22.06
C ASP A 63 9.35 -17.83 -22.85
N PHE A 64 10.45 -17.50 -22.18
CA PHE A 64 11.80 -17.51 -22.75
C PHE A 64 12.17 -18.88 -23.37
N ALA A 65 11.58 -19.97 -22.86
CA ALA A 65 11.82 -21.30 -23.41
C ALA A 65 11.23 -21.46 -24.82
N GLU A 66 10.06 -20.88 -25.09
CA GLU A 66 9.44 -20.90 -26.42
C GLU A 66 10.21 -20.03 -27.43
N GLU A 67 10.71 -18.87 -26.99
CA GLU A 67 11.52 -17.99 -27.84
C GLU A 67 12.84 -18.65 -28.26
N VAL A 68 13.55 -19.29 -27.32
CA VAL A 68 14.80 -20.01 -27.59
C VAL A 68 14.55 -21.22 -28.51
N ALA A 69 13.46 -21.96 -28.28
CA ALA A 69 13.10 -23.09 -29.14
C ALA A 69 12.73 -22.66 -30.56
N ALA A 70 12.16 -21.46 -30.75
CA ALA A 70 11.87 -20.90 -32.06
C ALA A 70 13.14 -20.44 -32.81
N GLN A 71 14.15 -19.93 -32.09
CA GLN A 71 15.43 -19.53 -32.68
C GLN A 71 16.30 -20.72 -33.12
N LEU A 72 16.24 -21.85 -32.42
CA LEU A 72 17.01 -23.07 -32.75
C LEU A 72 16.43 -23.89 -33.90
N LYS A 73 15.18 -23.65 -34.30
CA LYS A 73 14.49 -24.36 -35.40
C LYS A 73 14.66 -23.69 -36.77
N LYS A 74 15.46 -22.63 -36.85
CA LYS A 74 15.78 -21.89 -38.07
C LYS A 74 17.18 -22.22 -38.55
#